data_AF-A0A948V2B8-F1
#
_entry.id   AF-A0A948V2B8-F1
#
_cell.length_a   1.000
_cell.length_b   1.000
_cell.length_c   1.000
_cell.angle_alpha   90.00
_cell.angle_beta   90.00
_cell.angle_gamma   90.00
#
_symmetry.space_group_name_H-M   'P 1'
#
loop_
_entity.id
_entity.type
_entity.pdbx_description
1 polymer ?
#
loop_
_entity_poly.entity_id
_entity_poly.type
_entity_poly.pdbx_seq_one_letter_code
_entity_poly.pdbx_strand_id
1 'polypeptide(L)'
;MHRHLKPWKPLFKAAGILGISFLSCVLAAASFTAPQESDAAACLECHEVMTGTFKMEPHGGLDNCVACHKGANKHMDEGGGVGTIFAFKESDGLKDKAGACLSCHTRETGRYMASPHGKSQMDCTVCHSVHSTRPSLLKMPADQNCR
;
A
#
# COMPACT_ATOMS: atom_id res chain seq x y z
N MET A 1 -9.81 64.26 23.52
CA MET A 1 -8.85 63.40 24.21
C MET A 1 -7.47 63.63 23.61
N HIS A 2 -6.51 63.93 24.49
CA HIS A 2 -5.04 63.86 24.39
C HIS A 2 -4.46 63.04 23.21
N ARG A 3 -3.29 63.28 22.63
CA ARG A 3 -2.16 64.20 22.82
C ARG A 3 -1.05 63.57 21.94
N HIS A 4 -0.40 64.34 21.05
CA HIS A 4 1.07 64.35 20.78
C HIS A 4 1.77 63.02 20.37
N LEU A 5 2.81 62.92 19.53
CA LEU A 5 3.82 63.83 18.98
C LEU A 5 4.51 63.11 17.79
N LYS A 6 5.30 63.92 17.08
CA LYS A 6 6.00 63.78 15.80
C LYS A 6 7.13 62.72 15.72
N PRO A 7 7.71 62.50 14.51
CA PRO A 7 8.45 61.30 14.10
C PRO A 7 9.95 61.42 14.37
N TRP A 8 10.68 60.29 14.32
CA TRP A 8 12.14 60.33 14.19
C TRP A 8 12.69 59.12 13.43
N LYS A 9 13.36 59.39 12.30
CA LYS A 9 14.31 58.48 11.66
C LYS A 9 15.70 58.76 12.22
N PRO A 10 16.55 57.75 12.40
CA PRO A 10 17.98 57.94 12.26
C PRO A 10 18.56 57.23 11.02
N LEU A 11 19.60 57.89 10.51
CA LEU A 11 20.28 57.76 9.23
C LEU A 11 21.60 56.98 9.45
N PHE A 12 21.85 55.95 8.63
CA PHE A 12 23.13 55.46 8.06
C PHE A 12 24.45 55.26 8.90
N LYS A 13 25.02 54.05 8.68
CA LYS A 13 26.43 53.63 8.43
C LYS A 13 27.38 53.20 9.57
N ALA A 14 27.83 51.94 9.48
CA ALA A 14 29.25 51.46 9.48
C ALA A 14 29.21 49.92 9.21
N ALA A 15 29.76 49.35 8.13
CA ALA A 15 31.17 49.10 7.77
C ALA A 15 31.88 48.02 8.61
N GLY A 16 31.93 46.79 8.07
CA GLY A 16 33.03 45.80 8.14
C GLY A 16 33.28 45.04 9.44
N ILE A 17 33.38 43.70 9.35
CA ILE A 17 34.47 42.85 9.88
C ILE A 17 34.36 41.46 9.23
N LEU A 18 35.48 41.03 8.65
CA LEU A 18 35.77 39.69 8.16
C LEU A 18 35.95 38.72 9.35
N GLY A 19 35.42 37.50 9.22
CA GLY A 19 36.11 36.32 9.73
C GLY A 19 35.38 35.39 10.70
N ILE A 20 35.46 34.10 10.35
CA ILE A 20 35.70 32.94 11.22
C ILE A 20 34.49 32.06 11.60
N SER A 21 34.65 30.78 11.24
CA SER A 21 34.01 29.56 11.77
C SER A 21 32.54 29.28 11.46
N PHE A 22 32.29 28.80 10.25
CA PHE A 22 31.24 27.79 10.01
C PHE A 22 31.76 26.42 10.46
N LEU A 23 31.87 26.24 11.78
CA LEU A 23 32.01 24.92 12.40
C LEU A 23 30.66 24.57 13.02
N SER A 24 29.77 23.97 12.23
CA SER A 24 28.63 23.21 12.77
C SER A 24 28.15 22.22 11.74
N CYS A 25 28.66 20.99 11.90
CA CYS A 25 27.83 19.82 12.09
C CYS A 25 26.70 19.63 11.07
N VAL A 26 27.06 19.27 9.84
CA VAL A 26 26.11 18.53 8.99
C VAL A 26 26.11 17.10 9.49
N LEU A 27 25.22 16.83 10.45
CA LEU A 27 24.80 15.48 10.80
C LEU A 27 24.32 14.82 9.50
N ALA A 28 25.01 13.76 9.07
CA ALA A 28 24.46 12.83 8.12
C ALA A 28 23.20 12.24 8.75
N ALA A 29 22.04 12.73 8.34
CA ALA A 29 20.78 12.06 8.60
C ALA A 29 20.88 10.71 7.89
N ALA A 30 21.15 9.65 8.65
CA ALA A 30 20.79 8.30 8.25
C ALA A 30 19.27 8.35 8.03
N SER A 31 18.85 8.35 6.78
CA SER A 31 17.46 8.26 6.40
C SER A 31 16.89 6.98 7.01
N PHE A 32 16.11 7.10 8.08
CA PHE A 32 15.09 6.13 8.41
C PHE A 32 14.10 6.20 7.24
N THR A 33 14.32 5.39 6.20
CA THR A 33 13.29 5.15 5.21
C THR A 33 12.19 4.40 5.93
N ALA A 34 11.06 5.08 6.19
CA ALA A 34 9.84 4.38 6.57
C ALA A 34 9.59 3.26 5.53
N PRO A 35 9.16 2.06 5.96
CA PRO A 35 8.82 1.00 5.02
C PRO A 35 7.86 1.56 3.99
N GLN A 36 8.27 1.57 2.73
CA GLN A 36 7.39 2.00 1.66
C GLN A 36 6.31 0.93 1.53
N GLU A 37 5.05 1.36 1.41
CA GLU A 37 3.86 0.49 1.36
C GLU A 37 4.01 -0.70 0.37
N SER A 38 4.87 -0.54 -0.64
CA SER A 38 5.16 -1.51 -1.69
C SER A 38 6.29 -2.51 -1.40
N ASP A 39 6.98 -2.45 -0.27
CA ASP A 39 8.11 -3.36 0.00
C ASP A 39 7.63 -4.71 0.52
N ALA A 40 7.73 -5.75 -0.32
CA ALA A 40 7.42 -7.12 0.07
C ALA A 40 8.28 -7.61 1.26
N ALA A 41 9.49 -7.08 1.45
CA ALA A 41 10.35 -7.42 2.58
C ALA A 41 9.73 -7.00 3.92
N ALA A 42 9.07 -5.84 3.99
CA ALA A 42 8.39 -5.39 5.21
C ALA A 42 7.22 -6.30 5.59
N CYS A 43 6.50 -6.84 4.60
CA CYS A 43 5.42 -7.80 4.85
C CYS A 43 5.95 -9.17 5.30
N LEU A 44 7.12 -9.57 4.77
CA LEU A 44 7.77 -10.85 5.06
C LEU A 44 8.19 -11.01 6.53
N GLU A 45 8.49 -9.91 7.24
CA GLU A 45 8.88 -9.94 8.65
C GLU A 45 7.83 -10.61 9.56
N CYS A 46 6.55 -10.54 9.17
CA CYS A 46 5.44 -11.16 9.90
C CYS A 46 4.70 -12.25 9.11
N HIS A 47 4.75 -12.25 7.77
CA HIS A 47 3.94 -13.13 6.91
C HIS A 47 4.78 -14.10 6.04
N GLU A 48 5.70 -14.85 6.64
CA GLU A 48 6.62 -15.76 5.94
C GLU A 48 5.92 -16.86 5.10
N VAL A 49 4.85 -17.48 5.63
CA VAL A 49 4.18 -18.61 4.96
C VAL A 49 3.40 -18.15 3.72
N MET A 50 2.67 -17.04 3.84
CA MET A 50 1.79 -16.55 2.77
C MET A 50 2.61 -16.00 1.60
N THR A 51 3.70 -15.32 1.90
CA THR A 51 4.64 -14.77 0.91
C THR A 51 5.47 -15.86 0.23
N GLY A 52 5.91 -16.88 0.97
CA GLY A 52 6.63 -18.03 0.42
C GLY A 52 5.80 -18.80 -0.61
N THR A 53 4.51 -19.00 -0.34
CA THR A 53 3.60 -19.67 -1.29
C THR A 53 3.23 -18.77 -2.48
N PHE A 54 3.03 -17.47 -2.26
CA PHE A 54 2.74 -16.50 -3.32
C PHE A 54 3.81 -16.47 -4.43
N LYS A 55 5.11 -16.55 -4.06
CA LYS A 55 6.21 -16.49 -5.02
C LYS A 55 6.16 -17.59 -6.09
N MET A 56 5.46 -18.68 -5.82
CA MET A 56 5.32 -19.82 -6.74
C MET A 56 4.12 -19.71 -7.68
N GLU A 57 3.25 -18.72 -7.47
CA GLU A 57 2.02 -18.53 -8.21
C GLU A 57 2.22 -17.60 -9.42
N PRO A 58 1.27 -17.52 -10.38
CA PRO A 58 1.40 -16.67 -11.57
C PRO A 58 1.64 -15.18 -11.28
N HIS A 59 1.25 -14.72 -10.08
CA HIS A 59 1.46 -13.35 -9.62
C HIS A 59 2.73 -13.17 -8.77
N GLY A 60 3.51 -14.23 -8.53
CA GLY A 60 4.68 -14.22 -7.65
C GLY A 60 5.78 -13.25 -8.06
N GLY A 61 5.84 -12.86 -9.34
CA GLY A 61 6.78 -11.85 -9.85
C GLY A 61 6.36 -10.39 -9.61
N LEU A 62 5.19 -10.13 -8.99
CA LEU A 62 4.78 -8.76 -8.69
C LEU A 62 5.62 -8.11 -7.58
N ASP A 63 6.22 -8.90 -6.68
CA ASP A 63 7.03 -8.47 -5.52
C ASP A 63 6.47 -7.22 -4.79
N ASN A 64 5.14 -7.09 -4.78
CA ASN A 64 4.41 -5.96 -4.22
C ASN A 64 3.08 -6.45 -3.66
N CYS A 65 3.02 -6.61 -2.33
CA CYS A 65 1.85 -7.14 -1.64
C CYS A 65 0.63 -6.18 -1.74
N VAL A 66 0.89 -4.88 -1.86
CA VAL A 66 -0.17 -3.85 -1.88
C VAL A 66 -0.72 -3.55 -3.27
N ALA A 67 -0.27 -4.29 -4.28
CA ALA A 67 -0.95 -4.35 -5.56
C ALA A 67 -2.38 -4.90 -5.41
N CYS A 68 -2.56 -5.87 -4.51
CA CYS A 68 -3.85 -6.49 -4.22
C CYS A 68 -4.38 -6.14 -2.83
N HIS A 69 -3.50 -6.12 -1.81
CA HIS A 69 -3.86 -5.73 -0.45
C HIS A 69 -3.86 -4.20 -0.31
N LYS A 70 -4.77 -3.65 0.49
CA LYS A 70 -4.89 -2.18 0.65
C LYS A 70 -4.89 -1.83 2.13
N GLY A 71 -4.29 -0.68 2.47
CA GLY A 71 -4.24 -0.20 3.86
C GLY A 71 -3.08 -0.76 4.67
N ALA A 72 -1.95 -1.09 4.03
CA ALA A 72 -0.79 -1.67 4.72
C ALA A 72 -0.21 -0.71 5.77
N ASN A 73 -0.16 0.60 5.52
CA ASN A 73 0.35 1.56 6.52
C ASN A 73 -0.47 1.51 7.83
N LYS A 74 -1.80 1.59 7.73
CA LYS A 74 -2.69 1.47 8.90
C LYS A 74 -2.51 0.12 9.59
N HIS A 75 -2.36 -0.95 8.81
CA HIS A 75 -2.14 -2.28 9.36
C HIS A 75 -0.83 -2.38 10.15
N MET A 76 0.25 -1.81 9.63
CA MET A 76 1.56 -1.78 10.28
C MET A 76 1.58 -0.87 11.51
N ASP A 77 0.98 0.32 11.42
CA ASP A 77 0.88 1.29 12.52
C ASP A 77 0.09 0.72 13.72
N GLU A 78 -0.90 -0.12 13.45
CA GLU A 78 -1.69 -0.83 14.47
C GLU A 78 -1.06 -2.18 14.89
N GLY A 79 0.16 -2.48 14.45
CA GLY A 79 0.91 -3.68 14.87
C GLY A 79 0.43 -5.00 14.27
N GLY A 80 -0.21 -4.95 13.09
CA GLY A 80 -0.66 -6.15 12.37
C GLY A 80 -2.06 -6.63 12.73
N GLY A 81 -2.91 -5.77 13.29
CA GLY A 81 -4.27 -6.11 13.73
C GLY A 81 -5.13 -6.80 12.65
N VAL A 82 -5.90 -7.81 13.04
CA VAL A 82 -6.82 -8.49 12.12
C VAL A 82 -7.88 -7.51 11.62
N GLY A 83 -8.00 -7.44 10.29
CA GLY A 83 -9.04 -6.66 9.64
C GLY A 83 -8.70 -5.18 9.40
N THR A 84 -7.48 -4.76 9.68
CA THR A 84 -6.97 -3.40 9.43
C THR A 84 -6.41 -3.24 8.01
N ILE A 85 -6.37 -4.34 7.25
CA ILE A 85 -5.98 -4.42 5.84
C ILE A 85 -7.12 -5.04 5.01
N PHE A 86 -7.24 -4.64 3.76
CA PHE A 86 -8.02 -5.36 2.76
C PHE A 86 -7.32 -6.68 2.45
N ALA A 87 -7.93 -7.80 2.85
CA ALA A 87 -7.29 -9.12 2.90
C ALA A 87 -8.06 -10.18 2.10
N PHE A 88 -9.08 -9.77 1.34
CA PHE A 88 -10.06 -10.65 0.72
C PHE A 88 -10.85 -11.48 1.75
N LYS A 89 -10.98 -10.98 2.99
CA LYS A 89 -11.77 -11.60 4.07
C LYS A 89 -13.26 -11.52 3.75
N GLU A 90 -14.08 -12.34 4.42
CA GLU A 90 -15.53 -12.36 4.18
C GLU A 90 -16.20 -10.98 4.31
N SER A 91 -15.71 -10.15 5.22
CA SER A 91 -16.21 -8.78 5.44
C SER A 91 -15.76 -7.75 4.41
N ASP A 92 -14.85 -8.09 3.49
CA ASP A 92 -14.51 -7.21 2.37
C ASP A 92 -15.59 -7.29 1.28
N GLY A 93 -15.91 -6.16 0.64
CA GLY A 93 -16.95 -6.09 -0.38
C GLY A 93 -16.65 -6.99 -1.59
N LEU A 94 -17.63 -7.79 -2.02
CA LEU A 94 -17.47 -8.71 -3.16
C LEU A 94 -17.05 -7.98 -4.45
N LYS A 95 -17.59 -6.78 -4.68
CA LYS A 95 -17.20 -5.94 -5.82
C LYS A 95 -15.78 -5.40 -5.68
N ASP A 96 -15.32 -5.10 -4.48
CA ASP A 96 -13.96 -4.62 -4.24
C ASP A 96 -12.95 -5.75 -4.45
N LYS A 97 -13.29 -6.97 -4.03
CA LYS A 97 -12.51 -8.19 -4.30
C LYS A 97 -12.37 -8.46 -5.79
N ALA A 98 -13.48 -8.46 -6.54
CA ALA A 98 -13.43 -8.60 -7.99
C ALA A 98 -12.67 -7.42 -8.65
N GLY A 99 -12.89 -6.20 -8.15
CA GLY A 99 -12.25 -4.98 -8.62
C GLY A 99 -10.73 -4.99 -8.47
N ALA A 100 -10.20 -5.56 -7.38
CA ALA A 100 -8.76 -5.72 -7.18
C ALA A 100 -8.13 -6.52 -8.33
N CYS A 101 -8.76 -7.63 -8.74
CA CYS A 101 -8.28 -8.44 -9.87
C CYS A 101 -8.45 -7.71 -11.21
N LEU A 102 -9.63 -7.10 -11.43
CA LEU A 102 -9.98 -6.44 -12.68
C LEU A 102 -9.22 -5.13 -12.91
N SER A 103 -8.54 -4.60 -11.89
CA SER A 103 -7.65 -3.44 -12.03
C SER A 103 -6.48 -3.71 -12.98
N CYS A 104 -6.01 -4.96 -13.03
CA CYS A 104 -4.97 -5.43 -13.96
C CYS A 104 -5.56 -6.28 -15.09
N HIS A 105 -6.53 -7.15 -14.78
CA HIS A 105 -7.22 -7.99 -15.77
C HIS A 105 -8.33 -7.24 -16.52
N THR A 106 -8.01 -6.04 -17.02
CA THR A 106 -8.95 -5.10 -17.62
C THR A 106 -9.60 -5.61 -18.91
N ARG A 107 -8.88 -6.46 -19.66
CA ARG A 107 -9.39 -7.13 -20.87
C ARG A 107 -10.56 -8.07 -20.56
N GLU A 108 -10.60 -8.58 -19.32
CA GLU A 108 -11.54 -9.62 -18.90
C GLU A 108 -12.78 -9.00 -18.27
N THR A 109 -12.73 -7.72 -17.89
CA THR A 109 -13.83 -7.00 -17.22
C THR A 109 -15.16 -7.17 -17.96
N GLY A 110 -15.21 -6.91 -19.27
CA GLY A 110 -16.45 -7.03 -20.03
C GLY A 110 -17.01 -8.46 -20.03
N ARG A 111 -16.12 -9.47 -20.17
CA ARG A 111 -16.50 -10.89 -20.16
C ARG A 111 -16.97 -11.34 -18.79
N TYR A 112 -16.26 -10.93 -17.73
CA TYR A 112 -16.64 -11.21 -16.35
C TYR A 112 -18.03 -10.65 -16.04
N MET A 113 -18.28 -9.37 -16.35
CA MET A 113 -19.57 -8.72 -16.10
C MET A 113 -20.73 -9.38 -16.85
N ALA A 114 -20.47 -9.91 -18.06
CA ALA A 114 -21.48 -10.64 -18.84
C ALA A 114 -21.68 -12.10 -18.39
N SER A 115 -20.72 -12.69 -17.67
CA SER A 115 -20.72 -14.09 -17.25
C SER A 115 -21.66 -14.35 -16.06
N PRO A 116 -22.03 -15.63 -15.80
CA PRO A 116 -22.73 -16.01 -14.58
C PRO A 116 -22.00 -15.59 -13.30
N HIS A 117 -20.66 -15.62 -13.27
CA HIS A 117 -19.87 -15.18 -12.11
C HIS A 117 -20.13 -13.71 -11.77
N GLY A 118 -20.02 -12.82 -12.77
CA GLY A 118 -20.25 -11.38 -12.58
C GLY A 118 -21.71 -11.05 -12.26
N LYS A 119 -22.67 -11.73 -12.92
CA LYS A 119 -24.11 -11.55 -12.66
C LYS A 119 -24.50 -11.95 -11.24
N SER A 120 -23.87 -13.00 -10.71
CA SER A 120 -24.06 -13.46 -9.33
C SER A 120 -23.15 -12.74 -8.32
N GLN A 121 -22.40 -11.73 -8.73
CA GLN A 121 -21.44 -10.98 -7.89
C GLN A 121 -20.43 -11.89 -7.18
N MET A 122 -20.04 -13.00 -7.81
CA MET A 122 -19.01 -13.88 -7.26
C MET A 122 -17.65 -13.21 -7.38
N ASP A 123 -16.95 -13.09 -6.26
CA ASP A 123 -15.56 -12.67 -6.29
C ASP A 123 -14.64 -13.82 -6.73
N CYS A 124 -13.49 -13.46 -7.31
CA CYS A 124 -12.55 -14.42 -7.88
C CYS A 124 -12.00 -15.39 -6.83
N THR A 125 -11.88 -14.93 -5.59
CA THR A 125 -11.27 -15.69 -4.49
C THR A 125 -12.19 -16.77 -3.93
N VAL A 126 -13.47 -16.83 -4.33
CA VAL A 126 -14.36 -17.95 -4.00
C VAL A 126 -13.77 -19.26 -4.51
N CYS A 127 -13.36 -19.29 -5.78
CA CYS A 127 -12.80 -20.47 -6.43
C CYS A 127 -11.27 -20.42 -6.58
N HIS A 128 -10.67 -19.24 -6.76
CA HIS A 128 -9.22 -19.11 -6.93
C HIS A 128 -8.49 -18.89 -5.60
N SER A 129 -7.36 -19.55 -5.41
CA SER A 129 -6.46 -19.36 -4.29
C SER A 129 -5.10 -18.91 -4.83
N VAL A 130 -4.67 -17.70 -4.47
CA VAL A 130 -3.42 -17.09 -4.94
C VAL A 130 -2.27 -17.20 -3.94
N HIS A 131 -2.55 -17.75 -2.76
CA HIS A 131 -1.57 -18.09 -1.72
C HIS A 131 -1.74 -19.58 -1.42
N SER A 132 -1.35 -20.44 -2.36
CA SER A 132 -1.54 -21.88 -2.24
C SER A 132 -0.26 -22.65 -2.51
N THR A 133 -0.18 -23.87 -2.00
CA THR A 133 0.83 -24.87 -2.37
C THR A 133 0.27 -25.87 -3.39
N ARG A 134 -0.95 -25.65 -3.87
CA ARG A 134 -1.62 -26.56 -4.81
C ARG A 134 -1.07 -26.35 -6.22
N PRO A 135 -1.05 -27.39 -7.06
CA PRO A 135 -0.64 -27.26 -8.47
C PRO A 135 -1.65 -26.49 -9.33
N SER A 136 -2.82 -26.13 -8.78
CA SER A 136 -3.88 -25.40 -9.47
C SER A 136 -4.36 -24.25 -8.59
N LEU A 137 -4.65 -23.12 -9.23
CA LEU A 137 -5.30 -21.98 -8.59
C LEU A 137 -6.72 -22.30 -8.14
N LEU A 138 -7.40 -23.24 -8.79
CA LEU A 138 -8.77 -23.60 -8.40
C LEU A 138 -8.73 -24.44 -7.12
N LYS A 139 -9.54 -24.05 -6.13
CA LYS A 139 -9.69 -24.78 -4.85
C LYS A 139 -10.29 -26.18 -5.02
N MET A 140 -10.99 -26.42 -6.13
CA MET A 140 -11.53 -27.72 -6.53
C MET A 140 -11.66 -27.79 -8.06
N PRO A 141 -11.90 -28.98 -8.65
CA PRO A 141 -12.06 -29.15 -10.10
C PRO A 141 -13.19 -28.29 -10.69
N ALA A 142 -13.04 -27.85 -11.95
CA ALA A 142 -13.99 -26.94 -12.60
C ALA A 142 -15.41 -27.53 -12.74
N ASP A 143 -15.52 -28.84 -12.96
CA ASP A 143 -16.78 -29.59 -13.03
C ASP A 143 -17.52 -29.69 -11.69
N GLN A 144 -16.85 -29.36 -10.58
CA GLN A 144 -17.39 -29.46 -9.22
C GLN A 144 -17.67 -28.08 -8.59
N ASN A 145 -17.20 -27.00 -9.22
CA ASN A 145 -17.29 -25.61 -8.73
C ASN A 145 -18.61 -24.91 -9.06
N CYS A 146 -19.35 -25.33 -10.09
CA CYS A 146 -20.60 -24.70 -10.51
C CYS A 146 -21.82 -25.38 -9.86
N ARG A 147 -21.94 -25.31 -8.54
CA ARG A 147 -23.16 -25.71 -7.82
C ARG A 147 -23.92 -24.51 -7.28
#